data_AF-A0A957DCW7-F1
#
_entry.id   AF-A0A957DCW7-F1
#
_cell.length_a   1.000
_cell.length_b   1.000
_cell.length_c   1.000
_cell.angle_alpha   90.00
_cell.angle_beta   90.00
_cell.angle_gamma   90.00
#
_symmetry.space_group_name_H-M   'P 1'
#
loop_
_entity.id
_entity.type
_entity.pdbx_description
1 polymer ?
#
loop_
_entity_poly.entity_id
_entity_poly.type
_entity_poly.pdbx_seq_one_letter_code
_entity_poly.pdbx_strand_id
1 'polypeptide(L)'
;MDHALTAVNESTVAGLGRLARFFGFGEVMGRLYGTLLLSPEPLSLDDLMERLKISKGSVSMNMRALERWGMAKEVWVRGER
;
A
#
# COMPACT_ATOMS: atom_id res chain seq x y z
N MET A 1 6.28 -1.11 -20.16
CA MET A 1 6.05 -2.03 -19.03
C MET A 1 5.28 -3.23 -19.56
N ASP A 2 5.64 -4.43 -19.13
CA ASP A 2 4.93 -5.65 -19.49
C ASP A 2 3.48 -5.58 -18.98
N HIS A 3 2.52 -5.57 -19.90
CA HIS A 3 1.09 -5.47 -19.57
C HIS A 3 0.61 -6.65 -18.71
N ALA A 4 1.21 -7.83 -18.87
CA ALA A 4 0.88 -8.98 -18.04
C ALA A 4 1.32 -8.75 -16.59
N LEU A 5 2.51 -8.19 -16.39
CA LEU A 5 3.03 -7.89 -15.05
C LEU A 5 2.17 -6.84 -14.33
N THR A 6 1.73 -5.79 -15.04
CA THR A 6 0.81 -4.79 -14.46
C THR A 6 -0.50 -5.43 -14.00
N ALA A 7 -1.12 -6.26 -14.83
CA ALA A 7 -2.37 -6.93 -14.48
C ALA A 7 -2.20 -7.90 -13.28
N VAL A 8 -1.07 -8.61 -13.21
CA VAL A 8 -0.75 -9.47 -12.07
C VAL A 8 -0.60 -8.64 -10.79
N ASN A 9 0.10 -7.52 -10.83
CA ASN A 9 0.26 -6.63 -9.68
C ASN A 9 -1.08 -6.06 -9.20
N GLU A 10 -1.91 -5.57 -10.12
CA GLU A 10 -3.24 -5.05 -9.79
C GLU A 10 -4.14 -6.12 -9.16
N SER A 11 -4.16 -7.33 -9.75
CA SER A 11 -4.94 -8.44 -9.21
C SER A 11 -4.46 -8.90 -7.83
N THR A 12 -3.14 -8.86 -7.59
CA THR A 12 -2.51 -9.18 -6.31
C THR A 12 -2.87 -8.15 -5.24
N VAL A 13 -2.78 -6.85 -5.55
CA VAL A 13 -3.19 -5.76 -4.65
C VAL A 13 -4.67 -5.87 -4.30
N ALA A 14 -5.53 -6.14 -5.29
CA ALA A 14 -6.96 -6.36 -5.05
C ALA A 14 -7.21 -7.62 -4.20
N GLY A 15 -6.45 -8.69 -4.42
CA GLY A 15 -6.48 -9.91 -3.62
C GLY A 15 -6.13 -9.67 -2.16
N LEU A 16 -5.06 -8.92 -1.89
CA LEU A 16 -4.65 -8.55 -0.54
C LEU A 16 -5.69 -7.65 0.16
N GLY A 17 -6.35 -6.76 -0.57
CA GLY A 17 -7.50 -6.01 -0.07
C GLY A 17 -8.64 -6.92 0.41
N ARG A 18 -9.02 -7.92 -0.40
CA ARG A 18 -10.04 -8.92 -0.02
C ARG A 18 -9.60 -9.79 1.16
N LEU A 19 -8.33 -10.18 1.19
CA LEU A 19 -7.77 -11.00 2.27
C LEU A 19 -7.75 -10.23 3.61
N ALA A 20 -7.36 -8.95 3.59
CA ALA A 20 -7.41 -8.10 4.77
C ALA A 20 -8.84 -8.01 5.32
N ARG A 21 -9.83 -7.81 4.44
CA ARG A 21 -11.25 -7.80 4.82
C ARG A 21 -11.70 -9.15 5.40
N PHE A 22 -11.24 -10.26 4.84
CA PHE A 22 -11.54 -11.60 5.36
C PHE A 22 -11.06 -11.79 6.80
N PHE A 23 -9.89 -11.24 7.15
CA PHE A 23 -9.36 -11.26 8.51
C PHE A 23 -9.89 -10.13 9.42
N GLY A 24 -10.86 -9.34 8.97
CA GLY A 24 -11.48 -8.27 9.76
C GLY A 24 -10.75 -6.92 9.73
N PHE A 25 -9.73 -6.76 8.87
CA PHE A 25 -9.06 -5.49 8.63
C PHE A 25 -9.74 -4.68 7.52
N GLY A 26 -9.38 -3.40 7.40
CA GLY A 26 -9.84 -2.56 6.30
C GLY A 26 -9.27 -3.01 4.95
N GLU A 27 -10.10 -3.04 3.91
CA GLU A 27 -9.67 -3.36 2.54
C GLU A 27 -8.55 -2.43 2.04
N VAL A 28 -8.64 -1.14 2.40
CA VAL A 28 -7.61 -0.13 2.10
C VAL A 28 -6.26 -0.49 2.71
N MET A 29 -6.26 -1.00 3.95
CA MET A 29 -5.04 -1.44 4.65
C MET A 29 -4.36 -2.58 3.89
N GLY A 30 -5.13 -3.57 3.42
CA GLY A 30 -4.63 -4.67 2.60
C GLY A 30 -4.07 -4.22 1.25
N ARG A 31 -4.77 -3.28 0.59
CA ARG A 31 -4.30 -2.70 -0.69
C ARG A 31 -3.00 -1.92 -0.51
N LEU A 32 -2.89 -1.11 0.53
CA LEU A 32 -1.65 -0.35 0.86
C LEU A 32 -0.48 -1.30 1.14
N TYR A 33 -0.70 -2.33 1.96
CA TYR A 33 0.32 -3.34 2.21
C TYR A 33 0.76 -4.05 0.91
N GLY A 34 -0.19 -4.43 0.06
CA GLY A 34 0.11 -5.03 -1.24
C GLY A 34 0.91 -4.11 -2.17
N THR A 35 0.58 -2.82 -2.21
CA THR A 35 1.33 -1.84 -3.00
C THR A 35 2.76 -1.68 -2.50
N LEU A 36 2.97 -1.65 -1.18
CA LEU A 36 4.31 -1.60 -0.59
C LEU A 36 5.10 -2.87 -0.85
N LEU A 37 4.47 -4.04 -0.68
CA LEU A 37 5.10 -5.35 -0.89
C LEU A 37 5.61 -5.55 -2.32
N LEU A 38 4.91 -4.98 -3.31
CA LEU A 38 5.28 -5.07 -4.72
C LEU A 38 6.19 -3.94 -5.19
N SER A 39 6.50 -2.97 -4.32
CA SER A 39 7.36 -1.84 -4.66
C SER A 39 8.81 -2.17 -4.31
N PRO A 40 9.76 -2.09 -5.27
CA PRO A 40 11.17 -2.28 -4.96
C PRO A 40 11.76 -1.11 -4.16
N GLU A 41 11.14 0.07 -4.25
CA GLU A 41 11.56 1.29 -3.57
C GLU A 41 10.55 1.70 -2.51
N PRO A 42 10.97 2.42 -1.45
CA PRO A 42 10.06 3.09 -0.52
C PRO A 42 9.06 3.99 -1.26
N LEU A 43 7.84 4.11 -0.73
CA LEU A 43 6.79 4.94 -1.31
C LEU A 43 6.38 6.02 -0.31
N SER A 44 6.24 7.25 -0.80
CA SER A 44 5.65 8.33 -0.02
C SER A 44 4.14 8.14 0.14
N LEU A 45 3.53 8.90 1.07
CA LEU A 45 2.07 8.92 1.19
C LEU A 45 1.40 9.42 -0.10
N ASP A 46 2.05 10.32 -0.84
CA ASP A 46 1.52 10.85 -2.10
C ASP A 46 1.59 9.81 -3.23
N ASP A 47 2.64 9.00 -3.28
CA ASP A 47 2.72 7.87 -4.23
C ASP A 47 1.60 6.85 -3.99
N LEU A 48 1.35 6.51 -2.72
CA LEU A 48 0.31 5.57 -2.34
C LEU A 48 -1.09 6.12 -2.65
N MET A 49 -1.29 7.42 -2.41
CA MET A 49 -2.52 8.13 -2.75
C MET A 49 -2.80 8.05 -4.26
N GLU A 50 -1.79 8.37 -5.07
CA GLU A 50 -1.89 8.40 -6.53
C GLU A 50 -2.10 7.01 -7.13
N ARG A 51 -1.39 5.99 -6.60
CA ARG A 51 -1.51 4.59 -7.05
C ARG A 51 -2.85 3.97 -6.71
N LEU A 52 -3.38 4.23 -5.51
CA LEU A 52 -4.60 3.58 -5.03
C LEU A 52 -5.87 4.39 -5.25
N LYS A 53 -5.75 5.66 -5.68
CA LYS A 53 -6.85 6.60 -5.92
C LYS A 53 -7.75 6.78 -4.69
N ILE A 54 -7.12 6.97 -3.53
CA ILE A 54 -7.78 7.23 -2.25
C ILE A 54 -7.27 8.55 -1.68
N SER A 55 -7.91 9.12 -0.66
CA SER A 55 -7.46 10.40 -0.08
C SER A 55 -6.15 10.26 0.72
N LYS A 56 -5.33 11.31 0.74
CA LYS A 56 -4.11 11.38 1.58
C LYS A 56 -4.40 11.11 3.06
N GLY A 57 -5.54 11.58 3.57
CA GLY A 57 -6.00 11.28 4.93
C GLY A 57 -6.25 9.79 5.15
N SER A 58 -6.88 9.10 4.18
CA SER A 58 -7.10 7.65 4.23
C SER A 58 -5.78 6.88 4.20
N VAL A 59 -4.84 7.26 3.31
CA VAL A 59 -3.49 6.67 3.26
C VAL A 59 -2.81 6.82 4.62
N SER A 60 -2.75 8.05 5.15
CA SER A 60 -2.07 8.37 6.40
C SER A 60 -2.64 7.59 7.60
N MET A 61 -3.97 7.46 7.71
CA MET A 61 -4.61 6.69 8.79
C MET A 61 -4.28 5.20 8.70
N ASN A 62 -4.34 4.61 7.51
CA ASN A 62 -4.08 3.18 7.31
C ASN A 62 -2.59 2.84 7.39
N MET A 63 -1.69 3.73 6.96
CA MET A 63 -0.24 3.57 7.12
C MET A 63 0.16 3.55 8.60
N ARG A 64 -0.38 4.48 9.41
CA ARG A 64 -0.20 4.41 10.87
C ARG A 64 -0.72 3.11 11.46
N ALA A 65 -1.79 2.53 10.91
CA ALA A 65 -2.29 1.24 11.37
C ALA A 65 -1.32 0.10 11.01
N LEU A 66 -0.82 0.07 9.77
CA LEU A 66 0.18 -0.90 9.32
C LEU A 66 1.45 -0.84 10.16
N GLU A 67 1.92 0.35 10.52
CA GLU A 67 3.06 0.54 11.41
C GLU A 67 2.79 0.01 12.82
N ARG A 68 1.63 0.31 13.41
CA ARG A 68 1.24 -0.25 14.72
C ARG A 68 1.18 -1.77 14.72
N TRP A 69 0.82 -2.39 13.60
CA TRP A 69 0.82 -3.84 13.41
C TRP A 69 2.20 -4.41 13.05
N GLY A 70 3.23 -3.57 12.87
CA GLY A 70 4.58 -3.99 12.49
C GLY A 70 4.71 -4.48 11.04
N MET A 71 3.71 -4.21 10.19
CA MET A 71 3.68 -4.68 8.80
C MET A 71 4.35 -3.71 7.82
N ALA A 72 4.51 -2.46 8.22
CA ALA A 72 5.24 -1.44 7.49
C ALA A 72 6.04 -0.58 8.46
N LYS A 73 7.03 0.15 7.94
CA LYS A 73 7.80 1.12 8.71
C LYS A 73 8.07 2.35 7.86
N GLU A 74 8.00 3.52 8.46
CA GLU A 74 8.53 4.73 7.88
C GLU A 74 10.06 4.62 7.77
N VAL A 75 10.60 5.06 6.64
CA VAL A 75 12.04 5.11 6.39
C VAL A 75 12.40 6.48 5.87
N TRP A 76 13.55 6.99 6.33
CA TRP A 76 14.08 8.24 5.81
C TRP A 76 14.94 7.96 4.58
N VAL A 77 14.59 8.60 3.46
CA VAL A 77 15.35 8.52 2.21
C VAL A 77 16.15 9.80 2.04
N ARG A 78 17.47 9.67 1.90
CA ARG A 78 18.37 10.83 1.83
C ARG A 78 18.07 11.69 0.61
N GLY A 79 17.66 12.93 0.84
CA GLY A 79 17.35 13.90 -0.23
C GLY A 79 15.85 14.10 -0.47
N GLU A 80 14.99 13.31 0.19
CA GLU A 80 13.54 13.50 0.17
C GLU A 80 13.06 14.04 1.54
N ARG A 81 12.00 14.88 1.54
CA ARG A 81 11.42 15.50 2.74
C ARG A 81 10.10 14.86 3.11
#